data_AF-A0A379AHG2-F1
#
_entry.id   AF-A0A379AHG2-F1
#
_cell.length_a   1.000
_cell.length_b   1.000
_cell.length_c   1.000
_cell.angle_alpha   90.00
_cell.angle_beta   90.00
_cell.angle_gamma   90.00
#
_symmetry.space_group_name_H-M   'P 1'
#
loop_
_entity.id
_entity.type
_entity.pdbx_description
1 polymer ?
#
loop_
_entity_poly.entity_id
_entity_poly.type
_entity_poly.pdbx_seq_one_letter_code
_entity_poly.pdbx_strand_id
1 'polypeptide(L)' 'MSKQYIYDEAGKPQFVVLPVAEYERLLSASDGEWETIPVEADEHDDETIPHDVAGIMIEQEVSLQAAWRIWRGA' A
#
# COMPACT_ATOMS: atom_id res chain seq x y z
N MET A 1 -0.47 -6.98 32.10
CA MET A 1 -1.59 -7.35 31.21
C MET A 1 -1.38 -8.79 30.75
N SER A 2 -2.20 -9.73 31.20
CA SER A 2 -2.13 -11.12 30.75
C SER A 2 -3.09 -11.30 29.57
N LYS A 3 -2.57 -11.63 28.39
CA LYS A 3 -3.37 -11.85 27.18
C LYS A 3 -3.74 -13.34 27.13
N GLN A 4 -5.02 -13.65 27.14
CA GLN A 4 -5.48 -15.03 27.00
C GLN A 4 -5.76 -15.31 25.53
N TYR A 5 -5.05 -16.28 24.98
CA TYR A 5 -5.19 -16.71 23.60
C TYR A 5 -6.02 -17.99 23.51
N ILE A 6 -6.81 -18.08 22.45
CA ILE A 6 -7.51 -19.30 22.03
C ILE A 6 -6.76 -19.81 20.81
N TYR A 7 -6.31 -21.05 20.89
CA TYR A 7 -5.49 -21.71 19.88
C TYR A 7 -6.33 -22.70 19.08
N ASP A 8 -5.88 -22.99 17.86
CA ASP A 8 -6.44 -24.07 17.04
C ASP A 8 -5.79 -25.43 17.33
N GLU A 9 -6.25 -26.45 16.60
CA GLU A 9 -5.76 -27.83 16.72
C GLU A 9 -4.26 -27.96 16.41
N ALA A 10 -3.69 -27.02 15.63
CA ALA A 10 -2.27 -26.96 15.32
C ALA A 10 -1.46 -26.12 16.34
N GLY A 11 -2.10 -25.59 17.38
CA GLY A 11 -1.46 -24.75 18.40
C GLY A 11 -1.19 -23.32 17.95
N LYS A 12 -1.81 -22.85 16.85
CA LYS A 12 -1.69 -21.47 16.38
C LYS A 12 -2.76 -20.60 17.04
N PRO A 13 -2.41 -19.41 17.58
CA PRO A 13 -3.39 -18.52 18.18
C PRO A 13 -4.35 -17.98 17.10
N GLN A 14 -5.66 -18.22 17.27
CA GLN A 14 -6.70 -17.71 16.37
C GLN A 14 -7.46 -16.53 16.96
N PHE A 15 -7.70 -16.53 18.29
CA PHE A 15 -8.45 -15.46 18.96
C PHE A 15 -7.74 -15.03 20.24
N VAL A 16 -8.06 -13.81 20.70
CA VAL A 16 -7.61 -13.27 21.99
C VAL A 16 -8.82 -12.77 22.76
N VAL A 17 -8.87 -13.08 24.06
CA VAL A 17 -9.91 -12.56 24.95
C VAL A 17 -9.48 -11.19 25.46
N LEU A 18 -10.31 -10.18 25.19
CA LEU A 18 -10.11 -8.80 25.59
C LEU A 18 -11.33 -8.33 26.42
N PRO A 19 -11.13 -7.52 27.47
CA PRO A 19 -12.23 -6.81 28.11
C PRO A 19 -12.96 -5.93 27.10
N VAL A 20 -14.30 -5.87 27.19
CA VAL A 20 -15.14 -5.14 26.23
C VAL A 20 -14.72 -3.66 26.11
N ALA A 21 -14.47 -2.99 27.24
CA ALA A 21 -14.03 -1.59 27.25
C ALA A 21 -12.70 -1.37 26.48
N GLU A 22 -11.80 -2.35 26.48
CA GLU A 22 -10.54 -2.26 25.73
C GLU A 22 -10.76 -2.50 24.24
N TYR A 23 -11.65 -3.43 23.88
CA TYR A 23 -12.05 -3.64 22.50
C TYR A 23 -12.72 -2.39 21.90
N GLU A 24 -13.65 -1.77 22.63
CA GLU A 24 -14.31 -0.52 22.21
C GLU A 24 -13.31 0.63 22.07
N ARG A 25 -12.34 0.76 22.99
CA ARG A 25 -11.26 1.74 22.89
C ARG A 25 -10.44 1.54 21.61
N LEU A 26 -10.08 0.30 21.28
CA LEU A 26 -9.31 -0.01 20.07
C LEU A 26 -10.12 0.24 18.79
N LEU A 27 -11.41 -0.09 18.77
CA LEU A 27 -12.30 0.24 17.65
C LEU A 27 -12.42 1.75 17.43
N SER A 28 -12.59 2.52 18.50
CA SER A 28 -12.66 3.99 18.40
C SER A 28 -11.37 4.63 17.89
N ALA A 29 -10.23 3.97 18.09
CA ALA A 29 -8.93 4.40 17.58
C ALA A 29 -8.63 3.85 16.17
N SER A 30 -9.33 2.82 15.71
CA SER A 30 -9.11 2.22 14.39
C SER A 30 -9.79 3.01 13.27
N ASP A 31 -10.78 3.85 13.59
CA ASP A 31 -11.32 4.88 12.69
C ASP A 31 -10.38 6.09 12.60
N GLY A 32 -9.06 5.88 12.76
CA GLY A 32 -8.05 6.91 12.70
C GLY A 32 -8.09 7.62 11.36
N GLU A 33 -8.09 8.96 11.42
CA GLU A 33 -7.97 9.81 10.24
C GLU A 33 -6.74 9.37 9.42
N TRP A 34 -6.90 9.30 8.10
CA TRP A 34 -5.78 9.05 7.21
C TRP A 34 -4.68 10.07 7.48
N GLU A 35 -3.52 9.62 7.96
CA GLU A 35 -2.38 10.49 8.12
C GLU A 35 -1.74 10.73 6.75
N THR A 36 -1.44 11.99 6.46
CA THR A 36 -0.67 12.33 5.26
C THR A 36 0.76 11.86 5.49
N ILE A 37 1.22 10.91 4.68
CA ILE A 37 2.64 10.54 4.65
C ILE A 37 3.40 11.70 3.98
N PRO A 38 4.44 12.26 4.62
CA PRO A 38 5.23 13.32 3.99
C PRO A 38 5.85 12.78 2.70
N VAL A 39 5.59 13.47 1.59
CA VAL A 39 6.30 13.23 0.33
C VAL A 39 7.65 13.91 0.46
N GLU A 40 8.72 13.11 0.54
CA GLU A 40 10.07 13.63 0.45
C GLU A 40 10.36 13.95 -1.02
N ALA A 41 10.39 15.23 -1.35
CA ALA A 41 10.77 15.65 -2.69
C ALA A 41 12.26 15.38 -2.92
N ASP A 42 12.59 14.80 -4.06
CA ASP A 42 13.95 14.54 -4.48
C ASP A 42 14.30 15.24 -5.81
N GLU A 43 15.50 14.97 -6.33
CA GLU A 43 15.99 15.58 -7.57
C GLU A 43 15.27 15.09 -8.84
N HIS A 44 14.43 14.06 -8.74
CA HIS A 44 13.75 13.40 -9.85
C HIS A 44 12.24 13.70 -9.94
N ASP A 45 11.66 14.37 -8.94
CA ASP A 45 10.21 14.65 -8.87
C ASP A 45 9.65 15.45 -10.06
N ASP A 46 10.47 16.32 -10.67
CA ASP A 46 10.10 17.16 -11.82
C ASP A 46 10.49 16.54 -13.17
N GLU A 47 10.90 15.27 -13.20
CA GLU A 47 11.24 14.60 -14.46
C GLU A 47 10.01 14.34 -15.34
N THR A 48 10.07 14.83 -16.57
CA THR A 48 9.03 14.60 -17.57
C THR A 48 9.40 13.47 -18.53
N ILE A 49 8.40 12.75 -19.02
CA ILE A 49 8.57 11.78 -20.12
C ILE A 49 8.19 12.40 -21.47
N PRO A 50 8.84 11.99 -22.58
CA PRO A 50 8.45 12.45 -23.92
C PRO A 50 6.99 12.09 -24.24
N HIS A 51 6.29 12.99 -24.93
CA HIS A 51 4.88 12.80 -25.32
C HIS A 51 4.68 11.49 -26.11
N ASP A 52 5.58 11.18 -27.04
CA ASP A 52 5.49 9.95 -27.85
C ASP A 52 5.53 8.67 -26.99
N VAL A 53 6.34 8.67 -25.93
CA VAL A 53 6.43 7.53 -24.99
C VAL A 53 5.15 7.42 -24.17
N ALA A 54 4.60 8.54 -23.69
CA ALA A 54 3.33 8.57 -22.99
C ALA A 54 2.17 8.10 -23.90
N GLY A 55 2.18 8.52 -25.17
CA GLY A 55 1.23 8.09 -26.19
C GLY A 55 1.24 6.57 -26.37
N ILE A 56 2.42 5.96 -26.55
CA ILE A 56 2.56 4.50 -26.63
C ILE A 56 2.02 3.80 -25.38
N MET A 57 2.35 4.31 -24.19
CA MET A 57 1.89 3.74 -22.92
C MET A 57 0.35 3.69 -22.84
N ILE A 58 -0.32 4.77 -23.25
CA ILE A 58 -1.78 4.90 -23.20
C ILE A 58 -2.45 4.10 -24.33
N GLU A 59 -1.98 4.27 -25.58
CA GLU A 59 -2.61 3.67 -26.76
C GLU A 59 -2.46 2.15 -26.83
N GLN A 60 -1.35 1.62 -26.32
CA GLN A 60 -1.04 0.19 -26.36
C GLN A 60 -1.24 -0.51 -25.01
N GLU A 61 -1.68 0.23 -23.97
CA GLU A 61 -1.87 -0.27 -22.60
C GLU A 61 -0.66 -1.03 -22.05
N VAL A 62 0.55 -0.52 -22.33
CA VAL A 62 1.81 -1.12 -21.87
C VAL A 62 2.41 -0.32 -20.72
N SER A 63 3.35 -0.92 -19.99
CA SER A 63 4.09 -0.19 -18.95
C SER A 63 5.00 0.88 -19.56
N LEU A 64 5.38 1.90 -18.77
CA LEU A 64 6.34 2.94 -19.18
C LEU A 64 7.66 2.34 -19.71
N GLN A 65 8.15 1.26 -19.09
CA GLN A 65 9.37 0.58 -19.53
C GLN A 65 9.20 -0.09 -20.91
N ALA A 66 8.03 -0.69 -21.16
CA ALA A 66 7.72 -1.30 -22.45
C ALA A 66 7.55 -0.23 -23.53
N ALA A 67 6.88 0.89 -23.23
CA ALA A 67 6.77 2.02 -24.13
C ALA A 67 8.15 2.56 -24.57
N TRP A 68 9.11 2.66 -23.64
CA TRP A 68 10.49 3.04 -23.95
C TRP A 68 11.26 2.04 -24.82
N ARG A 69 10.94 0.74 -24.76
CA ARG A 69 11.53 -0.27 -25.64
C ARG A 69 10.97 -0.15 -27.05
N ILE A 70 9.65 -0.04 -27.14
CA ILE A 70 8.93 0.15 -28.41
C ILE A 70 9.41 1.43 -29.11
N TRP A 71 9.48 2.55 -28.40
CA TRP A 71 9.94 3.83 -28.94
C TRP A 71 11.39 3.77 -29.48
N ARG A 72 12.26 2.97 -28.83
CA ARG A 72 13.66 2.76 -29.27
C ARG A 72 13.83 1.68 -30.34
N GLY A 73 12.78 0.95 -30.69
CA GLY A 73 12.85 -0.18 -31.63
C GLY A 73 13.63 -1.38 -31.08
N ALA A 74 13.63 -1.59 -29.76
CA ALA A 74 14.31 -2.67 -29.06
C ALA A 74 13.38 -3.84 -28.72
#